data_AF-E8KGX8-F1
#
_entry.id   AF-E8KGX8-F1
#
_cell.length_a   1.000
_cell.length_b   1.000
_cell.length_c   1.000
_cell.angle_alpha   90.00
_cell.angle_beta   90.00
_cell.angle_gamma   90.00
#
_symmetry.space_group_name_H-M   'P 1'
#
loop_
_entity.id
_entity.type
_entity.pdbx_description
1 polymer ?
#
loop_
_entity_poly.entity_id
_entity_poly.type
_entity_poly.pdbx_seq_one_letter_code
_entity_poly.pdbx_strand_id
1 'polypeptide(L)'
;MPEISHTHLAHKTGVKMLRRSFSYASGIDDKGQFDSGLLFISFQQNPEQFIKVQNALGNIDKMNEYITHIGSGLFACFAGVKDENDYLGKALFDLL
;
A
#
# COMPACT_ATOMS: atom_id res chain seq x y z
N MET A 1 -5.84 22.07 9.14
CA MET A 1 -5.72 21.17 7.96
C MET A 1 -7.14 20.94 7.44
N PRO A 2 -7.41 21.08 6.13
CA PRO A 2 -8.76 20.90 5.59
C PRO A 2 -9.34 19.52 5.92
N GLU A 3 -10.64 19.45 6.20
CA GLU A 3 -11.27 18.19 6.65
C GLU A 3 -11.22 17.07 5.59
N ILE A 4 -11.24 17.45 4.32
CA ILE A 4 -11.19 16.52 3.18
C ILE A 4 -9.77 16.37 2.59
N SER A 5 -8.73 16.85 3.29
CA SER A 5 -7.36 16.66 2.81
C SER A 5 -6.91 15.22 3.01
N HIS A 6 -6.15 14.70 2.06
CA HIS A 6 -5.56 13.35 2.09
C HIS A 6 -4.92 13.02 3.45
N THR A 7 -4.08 13.92 3.95
CA THR A 7 -3.40 13.79 5.24
C THR A 7 -4.37 13.79 6.43
N HIS A 8 -5.42 14.62 6.41
CA HIS A 8 -6.42 14.62 7.48
C HIS A 8 -7.17 13.30 7.54
N LEU A 9 -7.70 12.86 6.41
CA LEU A 9 -8.49 11.64 6.30
C LEU A 9 -7.68 10.40 6.70
N ALA A 10 -6.43 10.30 6.25
CA ALA A 10 -5.53 9.21 6.63
C ALA A 10 -5.28 9.19 8.15
N HIS A 11 -4.96 10.33 8.76
CA HIS A 11 -4.68 10.42 10.20
C HIS A 11 -5.92 10.21 11.08
N LYS A 12 -7.10 10.66 10.64
CA LYS A 12 -8.38 10.54 11.37
C LYS A 12 -8.76 9.09 11.67
N THR A 13 -8.27 8.13 10.88
CA THR A 13 -8.55 6.70 11.08
C THR A 13 -7.99 6.12 12.37
N GLY A 14 -6.98 6.78 12.96
CA GLY A 14 -6.29 6.35 14.18
C GLY A 14 -5.39 5.11 14.02
N VAL A 15 -5.32 4.51 12.83
CA VAL A 15 -4.45 3.37 12.55
C VAL A 15 -3.10 3.83 12.00
N LYS A 16 -2.06 3.03 12.25
CA LYS A 16 -0.71 3.28 11.75
C LYS A 16 -0.37 2.31 10.63
N MET A 17 0.41 2.77 9.67
CA MET A 17 1.03 1.95 8.63
C MET A 17 2.42 2.52 8.32
N LEU A 18 3.37 1.66 7.96
CA LEU A 18 4.67 2.09 7.47
C LEU A 18 4.63 2.15 5.94
N ARG A 19 4.68 3.34 5.35
CA ARG A 19 4.73 3.52 3.90
C ARG A 19 6.17 3.49 3.42
N ARG A 20 6.47 2.68 2.40
CA ARG A 20 7.80 2.57 1.75
C ARG A 20 7.63 2.46 0.23
N SER A 21 7.06 3.51 -0.34
CA SER A 21 6.65 3.55 -1.75
C SER A 21 7.78 4.01 -2.67
N PHE A 22 7.63 3.77 -3.98
CA PHE A 22 8.54 4.23 -5.02
C PHE A 22 7.76 4.96 -6.12
N SER A 23 8.34 5.99 -6.72
CA SER A 23 7.79 6.57 -7.95
C SER A 23 8.08 5.63 -9.13
N TYR A 24 7.18 5.61 -10.11
CA TYR A 24 7.42 4.93 -11.38
C TYR A 24 7.11 5.85 -12.56
N ALA A 25 7.78 5.58 -13.69
CA ALA A 25 7.51 6.20 -14.98
C ALA A 25 7.77 5.14 -16.06
N SER A 26 6.71 4.73 -16.76
CA SER A 26 6.69 3.61 -17.71
C SER A 26 6.49 4.06 -19.15
N GLY A 27 6.62 5.36 -19.43
CA GLY A 27 6.49 5.94 -20.75
C GLY A 27 5.14 6.60 -20.98
N ILE A 28 4.56 6.37 -22.16
CA ILE A 28 3.30 6.96 -22.58
C ILE A 28 2.30 5.81 -22.78
N ASP A 29 1.09 5.96 -22.25
CA ASP A 29 0.01 4.99 -22.42
C ASP A 29 -0.65 5.08 -23.81
N ASP A 30 -1.56 4.17 -24.11
CA ASP A 30 -2.27 4.12 -25.41
C ASP A 30 -3.13 5.38 -25.69
N LYS A 31 -3.32 6.26 -24.70
CA LYS A 31 -4.08 7.51 -24.80
C LYS A 31 -3.17 8.74 -24.93
N GLY A 32 -1.85 8.56 -24.99
CA GLY A 32 -0.90 9.67 -25.09
C GLY A 32 -0.60 10.35 -23.75
N GLN A 33 -0.99 9.75 -22.61
CA GLN A 33 -0.73 10.27 -21.27
C GLN A 33 0.54 9.66 -20.68
N PHE A 34 1.20 10.35 -19.75
CA PHE A 34 2.33 9.77 -19.02
C PHE A 34 1.85 8.64 -18.12
N ASP A 35 2.29 7.42 -18.37
CA ASP A 35 2.11 6.31 -17.43
C ASP A 35 3.12 6.45 -16.30
N SER A 36 2.75 7.23 -15.29
CA SER A 36 3.60 7.56 -14.16
C SER A 36 2.77 7.70 -12.91
N GLY A 37 3.39 7.44 -11.77
CA GLY A 37 2.69 7.48 -10.50
C GLY A 37 3.49 6.91 -9.37
N LEU A 38 2.79 6.25 -8.44
CA LEU A 38 3.35 5.72 -7.22
C LEU A 38 3.11 4.20 -7.14
N LEU A 39 4.19 3.43 -7.08
CA LEU A 39 4.14 2.08 -6.56
C LEU A 39 3.99 2.17 -5.04
N PHE A 40 2.74 2.26 -4.60
CA PHE A 40 2.41 2.35 -3.19
C PHE A 40 2.65 1.00 -2.51
N ILE A 41 3.52 1.01 -1.50
CA ILE A 41 3.81 -0.14 -0.66
C ILE A 41 3.67 0.31 0.79
N SER A 42 2.93 -0.46 1.58
CA SER A 42 2.86 -0.29 3.03
C SER A 42 3.01 -1.62 3.77
N PHE A 43 3.53 -1.52 4.98
CA PHE A 43 3.66 -2.62 5.91
C PHE A 43 2.81 -2.33 7.15
N GLN A 44 2.06 -3.34 7.58
CA GLN A 44 1.14 -3.29 8.70
C GLN A 44 1.02 -4.70 9.30
N GLN A 45 0.62 -4.80 10.56
CA GLN A 45 0.47 -6.09 11.24
C GLN A 45 -0.81 -6.82 10.79
N ASN A 46 -1.88 -6.05 10.53
CA ASN A 46 -3.15 -6.56 10.01
C ASN A 46 -3.54 -5.78 8.74
N PRO A 47 -3.89 -6.44 7.62
CA PRO A 47 -4.37 -5.80 6.40
C PRO A 47 -5.54 -4.82 6.61
N GLU A 48 -6.39 -5.03 7.62
CA GLU A 48 -7.48 -4.13 8.00
C GLU A 48 -7.03 -2.69 8.23
N GLN A 49 -5.78 -2.48 8.65
CA GLN A 49 -5.21 -1.14 8.83
C GLN A 49 -5.16 -0.38 7.51
N PHE A 50 -4.69 -1.01 6.42
CA PHE A 50 -4.69 -0.38 5.10
C PHE A 50 -6.11 -0.17 4.59
N ILE A 51 -6.98 -1.18 4.73
CA ILE A 51 -8.38 -1.12 4.29
C ILE A 51 -9.12 0.04 4.94
N LYS A 52 -8.95 0.25 6.26
CA LYS A 52 -9.59 1.35 7.00
C LYS A 52 -9.15 2.71 6.48
N VAL A 53 -7.86 2.89 6.21
CA VAL A 53 -7.34 4.14 5.61
C VAL A 53 -7.86 4.33 4.19
N GLN A 54 -7.78 3.30 3.36
CA GLN A 54 -8.23 3.38 1.98
C GLN A 54 -9.73 3.68 1.87
N ASN A 55 -10.57 3.11 2.74
CA ASN A 55 -11.99 3.43 2.80
C ASN A 55 -12.25 4.89 3.24
N ALA A 56 -11.44 5.44 4.15
CA ALA A 56 -11.54 6.84 4.54
C ALA A 56 -11.18 7.79 3.38
N LEU A 57 -10.18 7.41 2.57
CA LEU A 57 -9.74 8.19 1.41
C LEU A 57 -10.69 8.06 0.22
N GLY A 58 -11.10 6.84 -0.13
CA GLY A 58 -11.89 6.54 -1.33
C GLY A 58 -13.25 7.25 -1.38
N ASN A 59 -13.80 7.65 -0.23
CA ASN A 59 -15.11 8.30 -0.16
C ASN A 59 -15.09 9.79 -0.52
N ILE A 60 -14.12 10.56 -0.01
CA ILE A 60 -14.17 12.04 -0.06
C ILE A 60 -12.81 12.72 -0.24
N ASP A 61 -11.72 11.98 -0.41
CA ASP A 61 -10.40 12.58 -0.61
C ASP A 61 -10.32 13.33 -1.95
N LYS A 62 -9.91 14.60 -1.87
CA LYS A 62 -9.68 15.45 -3.05
C LYS A 62 -8.58 14.95 -3.96
N MET A 63 -7.63 14.14 -3.47
CA MET A 63 -6.57 13.58 -4.29
C MET A 63 -7.10 12.60 -5.34
N ASN A 64 -8.27 12.00 -5.14
CA ASN A 64 -8.87 11.02 -6.05
C ASN A 64 -9.14 11.57 -7.46
N GLU A 65 -9.20 12.89 -7.65
CA GLU A 65 -9.31 13.53 -8.97
C GLU A 65 -8.02 13.38 -9.82
N TYR A 66 -6.89 13.15 -9.17
CA TYR A 66 -5.56 13.15 -9.80
C TYR A 66 -4.87 11.78 -9.82
N ILE A 67 -5.47 10.77 -9.20
CA ILE A 67 -4.89 9.42 -9.11
C ILE A 67 -5.93 8.37 -9.50
N THR A 68 -5.46 7.23 -9.99
CA THR A 68 -6.30 6.06 -10.22
C THR A 68 -5.55 4.82 -9.73
N HIS A 69 -6.24 3.97 -8.97
CA HIS A 69 -5.71 2.67 -8.59
C HIS A 69 -5.86 1.69 -9.76
N ILE A 70 -4.76 1.36 -10.44
CA ILE A 70 -4.76 0.48 -11.61
C ILE A 70 -4.37 -0.98 -11.28
N GLY A 71 -3.90 -1.23 -10.07
CA GLY A 71 -3.50 -2.57 -9.61
C GLY A 71 -3.41 -2.63 -8.08
N SER A 72 -3.52 -3.83 -7.53
CA SER A 72 -3.43 -4.09 -6.09
C SER A 72 -2.91 -5.50 -5.82
N GLY A 73 -2.30 -5.69 -4.66
CA GLY A 73 -1.85 -6.99 -4.17
C GLY A 73 -1.72 -6.97 -2.66
N LEU A 74 -2.03 -8.11 -2.03
CA LEU A 74 -1.87 -8.34 -0.61
C LEU A 74 -0.99 -9.57 -0.41
N PHE A 75 0.08 -9.41 0.35
CA PHE A 75 1.08 -10.46 0.54
C PHE A 75 1.40 -10.59 2.03
N ALA A 76 1.64 -11.83 2.47
CA ALA A 76 2.23 -12.08 3.78
C ALA A 76 3.75 -11.87 3.70
N CYS A 77 4.28 -10.96 4.52
CA CYS A 77 5.73 -10.85 4.70
C CYS A 77 6.16 -11.86 5.76
N PHE A 78 6.86 -12.91 5.34
CA PHE A 78 7.36 -13.93 6.28
C PHE A 78 8.39 -13.36 7.26
N ALA A 79 8.54 -14.05 8.38
CA ALA A 79 9.62 -13.77 9.33
C ALA A 79 10.99 -13.89 8.64
N GLY A 80 11.97 -13.16 9.17
CA GLY A 80 13.35 -13.25 8.70
C GLY A 80 13.98 -14.61 8.98
N VAL A 81 14.97 -14.96 8.15
CA VAL A 81 15.80 -16.17 8.30
C VAL A 81 16.71 -16.03 9.52
N LYS A 82 16.77 -17.07 10.36
CA LYS A 82 17.54 -17.05 11.61
C LYS A 82 19.01 -17.49 11.46
N ASP A 83 19.24 -18.56 10.71
CA ASP A 83 20.55 -19.20 10.55
C ASP A 83 20.63 -19.98 9.22
N GLU A 84 21.75 -20.66 8.97
CA GLU A 84 22.01 -21.43 7.75
C GLU A 84 21.07 -22.62 7.52
N ASN A 85 20.35 -23.08 8.55
CA ASN A 85 19.37 -24.17 8.46
C ASN A 85 17.93 -23.66 8.33
N ASP A 86 17.73 -22.35 8.19
CA ASP A 86 16.44 -21.69 8.05
C ASP A 86 16.27 -21.08 6.65
N TYR A 87 15.03 -20.85 6.22
CA TYR A 87 14.72 -20.22 4.95
C TYR A 87 13.37 -19.50 5.01
N LEU A 88 13.17 -18.51 4.12
CA LEU A 88 11.93 -17.73 4.08
C LEU A 88 10.73 -18.66 3.87
N GLY A 89 9.77 -18.59 4.80
CA GLY A 89 8.55 -19.40 4.74
C GLY A 89 8.70 -20.81 5.31
N LYS A 90 9.86 -21.23 5.82
CA LYS A 90 10.04 -22.55 6.45
C LYS A 90 8.93 -22.89 7.45
N ALA A 91 8.65 -21.97 8.37
CA ALA A 91 7.58 -22.15 9.36
C ALA A 91 6.17 -22.34 8.76
N LEU A 92 5.91 -21.80 7.56
CA LEU A 92 4.64 -22.02 6.85
C LEU A 92 4.60 -23.42 6.24
N PHE A 93 5.69 -23.85 5.62
CA PHE A 93 5.75 -25.16 4.95
C PHE A 93 5.82 -26.33 5.93
N ASP A 94 6.45 -26.16 7.08
CA ASP A 94 6.50 -27.19 8.13
C ASP A 94 5.13 -27.40 8.81
N LEU A 95 4.18 -26.47 8.64
CA LEU A 95 2.80 -26.57 9.12
C LEU A 95 1.85 -27.29 8.13
N LEU A 96 2.31 -27.57 6.91
CA LEU A 96 1.54 -28.25 5.85
C LEU A 96 1.91 -29.74 5.81
#